data_AF-A0A453LS50-F1
#
_entry.id   AF-A0A453LS50-F1
#
_cell.length_a   1.000
_cell.length_b   1.000
_cell.length_c   1.000
_cell.angle_alpha   90.00
_cell.angle_beta   90.00
_cell.angle_gamma   90.00
#
_symmetry.space_group_name_H-M   'P 1'
#
loop_
_entity.id
_entity.type
_entity.pdbx_description
1 polymer ?
#
loop_
_entity_poly.entity_id
_entity_poly.type
_entity_poly.pdbx_seq_one_letter_code
_entity_poly.pdbx_strand_id
1 'polypeptide(L)' 'MVEAVNGSDVVTTYEDKDGDWMLVGDVPWEMFVASCKRLRIMKGSEAIGLAPRAKDKYKNKS' A
#
# COMPACT_ATOMS: atom_id res chain seq x y z
N MET A 1 -3.72 5.33 8.83
CA MET A 1 -4.26 4.04 9.28
C MET A 1 -5.35 3.67 8.30
N VAL A 2 -5.13 2.65 7.47
CA VAL A 2 -6.21 2.10 6.65
C VAL A 2 -7.01 1.16 7.55
N GLU A 3 -8.23 1.57 7.91
CA GLU A 3 -9.11 0.76 8.74
C GLU A 3 -9.67 -0.41 7.91
N ALA A 4 -9.33 -1.62 8.33
CA ALA A 4 -9.93 -2.84 7.84
C ALA A 4 -11.41 -2.86 8.25
N VAL A 5 -12.30 -2.65 7.29
CA VAL A 5 -13.74 -2.80 7.51
C VAL A 5 -14.05 -4.28 7.78
N ASN A 6 -14.59 -4.53 8.98
CA ASN A 6 -15.18 -5.76 9.51
C ASN A 6 -15.10 -7.04 8.65
N GLY A 7 -14.31 -8.01 9.15
CA GLY A 7 -14.62 -9.44 9.01
C GLY A 7 -13.86 -10.23 7.93
N SER A 8 -13.17 -9.55 7.02
CA SER A 8 -12.16 -10.17 6.18
C SER A 8 -11.02 -9.19 6.04
N ASP A 9 -9.84 -9.53 6.52
CA ASP A 9 -8.63 -8.77 6.20
C ASP A 9 -8.55 -8.69 4.68
N VAL A 10 -8.91 -7.55 4.09
CA VAL A 10 -8.73 -7.27 2.67
C VAL A 10 -7.96 -5.97 2.56
N VAL A 11 -6.87 -6.04 1.82
CA VAL A 11 -6.04 -4.88 1.50
C VAL A 11 -6.27 -4.49 0.05
N THR A 12 -6.10 -3.21 -0.23
CA THR A 12 -6.16 -2.68 -1.59
C THR A 12 -4.75 -2.27 -2.00
N THR A 13 -4.22 -2.91 -3.03
CA THR A 13 -2.93 -2.60 -3.64
C THR A 13 -3.12 -2.15 -5.08
N TYR A 14 -2.13 -1.45 -5.61
CA TYR A 14 -2.09 -1.04 -7.00
C TYR A 14 -0.72 -1.30 -7.63
N GLU A 15 -0.71 -1.59 -8.93
CA GLU A 15 0.49 -1.68 -9.75
C GLU A 15 0.80 -0.28 -10.29
N ASP A 16 2.00 0.22 -10.04
CA ASP A 16 2.43 1.52 -10.54
C ASP A 16 3.01 1.43 -11.97
N LYS A 17 3.64 2.51 -12.43
CA LYS A 17 4.19 2.58 -13.78
C LYS A 17 5.42 1.68 -13.98
N ASP A 18 6.16 1.39 -12.92
CA ASP A 18 7.39 0.59 -12.91
C ASP A 18 7.06 -0.91 -12.76
N GLY A 19 5.80 -1.24 -12.46
CA GLY A 19 5.30 -2.60 -12.27
C GLY A 19 5.39 -3.07 -10.82
N ASP A 20 5.68 -2.15 -9.91
CA ASP A 20 5.74 -2.43 -8.48
C ASP A 20 4.35 -2.39 -7.86
N TRP A 21 4.11 -3.29 -6.91
CA TRP A 21 2.88 -3.34 -6.14
C TRP A 21 2.99 -2.45 -4.89
N MET A 22 2.14 -1.43 -4.81
CA MET A 22 2.09 -0.49 -3.70
C MET A 22 0.74 -0.55 -2.99
N LEU A 23 0.67 -0.15 -1.71
CA LEU A 23 -0.60 -0.03 -0.99
C LEU A 23 -1.30 1.27 -1.40
N VAL A 24 -2.62 1.18 -1.60
CA VAL A 24 -3.42 2.38 -1.89
C VAL A 24 -3.35 3.32 -0.68
N GLY A 25 -2.83 4.53 -0.90
CA GLY A 25 -2.66 5.57 0.12
C GLY A 25 -1.21 5.87 0.52
N ASP A 26 -0.21 5.15 0.00
CA ASP A 26 1.20 5.42 0.31
C ASP A 26 1.77 6.66 -0.40
N VAL A 27 1.17 7.09 -1.51
CA VAL A 27 1.63 8.23 -2.32
C VAL A 27 0.54 9.31 -2.49
N PRO A 28 0.92 10.56 -2.81
CA PRO A 28 -0.05 11.61 -3.13
C PRO A 28 -1.01 11.21 -4.25
N TRP A 29 -2.27 11.67 -4.17
CA TRP A 29 -3.33 11.35 -5.14
C TRP A 29 -2.93 11.64 -6.59
N GLU A 30 -2.29 12.76 -6.85
CA GLU A 30 -1.82 13.13 -8.20
C GLU A 30 -0.80 12.12 -8.76
N MET A 31 0.11 11.61 -7.91
CA MET A 31 1.06 10.57 -8.32
C MET A 31 0.38 9.24 -8.54
N PHE A 32 -0.58 8.88 -7.67
CA PHE A 32 -1.37 7.67 -7.82
C PHE A 32 -2.15 7.67 -9.14
N VAL A 33 -2.87 8.75 -9.47
CA VAL A 33 -3.63 8.83 -10.73
C VAL A 33 -2.70 8.81 -11.96
N ALA A 34 -1.49 9.38 -11.83
CA ALA A 34 -0.51 9.40 -12.92
C ALA A 34 0.20 8.05 -13.14
N SER A 35 0.35 7.21 -12.10
CA SER A 35 1.13 5.97 -12.17
C SER A 35 0.29 4.70 -12.10
N CYS A 36 -0.93 4.74 -11.55
CA CYS A 36 -1.75 3.56 -11.31
C CYS A 36 -2.19 2.91 -12.62
N LYS A 37 -1.70 1.68 -12.84
CA LYS A 37 -2.08 0.86 -13.99
C LYS A 37 -3.17 -0.16 -13.65
N ARG A 38 -3.13 -0.75 -12.46
CA ARG A 38 -4.07 -1.80 -12.02
C ARG A 38 -4.35 -1.70 -10.54
N LEU A 39 -5.59 -1.97 -10.15
CA LEU A 39 -6.01 -2.10 -8.76
C LEU A 39 -6.30 -3.57 -8.45
N ARG A 40 -5.88 -4.02 -7.27
CA ARG A 40 -6.14 -5.37 -6.79
C ARG A 40 -6.57 -5.35 -5.33
N ILE A 41 -7.68 -6.03 -5.07
CA ILE A 41 -8.12 -6.33 -3.70
C ILE A 41 -7.59 -7.72 -3.38
N MET A 42 -6.80 -7.82 -2.31
CA MET A 42 -6.19 -9.07 -1.85
C MET A 42 -6.63 -9.34 -0.43
N LYS A 43 -6.63 -10.59 0.03
CA LYS A 43 -6.73 -10.84 1.47
C LYS A 43 -5.48 -10.31 2.17
N GLY A 44 -5.61 -9.74 3.36
CA GLY A 44 -4.50 -9.22 4.15
C GLY A 44 -3.46 -10.31 4.47
N SER A 45 -3.88 -11.57 4.53
CA SER A 45 -2.97 -12.72 4.63
C SER A 45 -2.08 -12.93 3.40
N GLU A 46 -2.52 -12.52 2.21
CA GLU A 46 -1.72 -12.59 0.97
C GLU A 46 -0.79 -11.38 0.80
N ALA A 47 -1.04 -10.29 1.55
CA ALA A 47 -0.30 -9.04 1.43
C ALA A 47 0.84 -8.86 2.44
N ILE A 48 1.10 -9.87 3.27
CA ILE A 48 2.15 -9.87 4.30
C ILE A 48 3.56 -9.60 3.72
N GLY A 49 3.78 -9.85 2.42
CA GLY A 49 5.04 -9.58 1.73
C GLY A 49 5.11 -8.26 0.94
N LEU A 50 4.00 -7.51 0.81
CA LEU A 50 3.92 -6.28 0.02
C LEU A 50 4.10 -5.01 0.85
N ALA A 51 3.80 -5.07 2.15
CA ALA A 51 4.10 -3.96 3.03
C ALA A 51 5.63 -3.85 3.20
N PRO A 52 6.24 -2.66 3.01
CA PRO A 52 7.60 -2.46 3.49
C PRO A 52 7.59 -2.81 4.97
N ARG A 53 8.49 -3.70 5.42
CA ARG A 53 8.74 -3.93 6.85
C ARG A 53 8.99 -2.56 7.45
N ALA A 54 8.02 -2.01 8.16
CA ALA A 54 8.17 -0.81 8.96
C ALA A 54 9.17 -1.15 10.09
N LYS A 55 10.46 -1.10 9.75
CA LYS A 55 11.56 -1.05 10.69
C LYS A 55 12.29 0.25 10.37
N ASP A 56 11.88 1.27 11.11
CA ASP A 56 12.69 2.41 11.53
C ASP A 56 13.54 3.09 10.45
N LYS A 57 13.16 4.29 9.96
CA LYS A 57 14.09 5.44 9.75
C LYS A 57 13.32 6.74 9.47
N TYR A 58 12.69 7.31 10.49
CA TYR A 58 12.76 8.77 10.70
C TYR A 58 12.58 9.09 12.19
N LYS A 59 13.53 8.62 13.00
CA LYS A 59 13.70 9.16 14.35
C LYS A 59 14.34 10.54 14.19
N ASN A 60 13.49 11.57 14.19
CA ASN A 60 13.92 12.96 14.13
C ASN A 60 14.96 13.23 15.23
N LYS A 61 16.07 13.82 14.79
CA LYS A 61 17.18 14.29 15.61
C LYS A 61 16.70 15.54 16.36
N SER A 62 16.69 15.50 17.68
CA SER A 62 16.66 16.68 18.56
C SER A 62 17.40 16.33 19.84
#